data_AF-A0A8T4RUL7-F1
#
_entry.id   AF-A0A8T4RUL7-F1
#
_cell.length_a   1.000
_cell.length_b   1.000
_cell.length_c   1.000
_cell.angle_alpha   90.00
_cell.angle_beta   90.00
_cell.angle_gamma   90.00
#
_symmetry.space_group_name_H-M   'P 1'
#
loop_
_entity.id
_entity.type
_entity.pdbx_description
1 polymer ?
#
loop_
_entity_poly.entity_id
_entity_poly.type
_entity_poly.pdbx_seq_one_letter_code
_entity_poly.pdbx_strand_id
1 'polypeptide(L)'
;MKKRRSRGAYKRSNRVFYIIAICAALLIALSMSYLSGKKTEQPAHMQGFIVENAKTTSFSFDRHVLEFSVFNNGSVPGNCTAEVTLDGKRGQSPIQEPINVKLGVIAPMQRRLGRALVSFGNDESGFNISSKCFPADRQRDYAYLSACNFLTFGECVTLLRNPDAEQCTKREPWGRNLCFAVLSGNDAFCGSIVQRQERVNCISYVTKNPSLCEDLDIQLERDSCYQNYGINTKDGEICNLISDKSKKNSCLGAIALNPDACKGLNEDDKELCIFSIAESTNNPGLCERLANSKDCRLELS
;
A
#
# COMPACT_ATOMS: atom_id res chain seq x y z
N MET A 1 16.34 80.88 -53.15
CA MET A 1 15.17 80.17 -52.54
C MET A 1 14.64 79.09 -53.47
N LYS A 2 14.70 77.80 -53.10
CA LYS A 2 13.59 76.83 -53.25
C LYS A 2 13.98 75.46 -52.68
N LYS A 3 13.18 75.03 -51.72
CA LYS A 3 13.25 73.81 -50.88
C LYS A 3 13.12 72.52 -51.73
N ARG A 4 14.02 71.55 -51.52
CA ARG A 4 13.81 70.14 -51.90
C ARG A 4 13.13 69.39 -50.74
N ARG A 5 11.99 68.73 -50.99
CA ARG A 5 11.29 67.84 -50.06
C ARG A 5 11.63 66.38 -50.38
N SER A 6 12.13 65.63 -49.40
CA SER A 6 12.30 64.18 -49.49
C SER A 6 10.98 63.47 -49.21
N ARG A 7 10.62 62.51 -50.05
CA ARG A 7 9.54 61.52 -49.81
C ARG A 7 10.18 60.15 -49.94
N GLY A 8 10.17 59.36 -48.87
CA GLY A 8 10.63 57.97 -48.97
C GLY A 8 10.89 57.29 -47.63
N ALA A 9 9.86 57.10 -46.80
CA ALA A 9 9.98 56.23 -45.63
C ALA A 9 8.59 55.81 -45.10
N TYR A 10 7.76 55.14 -45.90
CA TYR A 10 6.51 54.55 -45.38
C TYR A 10 6.02 53.36 -46.21
N LYS A 11 6.74 52.24 -46.20
CA LYS A 11 6.21 50.98 -46.79
C LYS A 11 6.69 49.65 -46.16
N ARG A 12 7.50 49.67 -45.08
CA ARG A 12 7.97 48.43 -44.42
C ARG A 12 7.19 48.00 -43.17
N SER A 13 6.25 48.82 -42.66
CA SER A 13 5.56 48.51 -41.38
C SER A 13 4.46 47.45 -41.50
N ASN A 14 3.80 47.31 -42.66
CA ASN A 14 2.59 46.48 -42.76
C ASN A 14 2.84 44.97 -42.71
N ARG A 15 4.05 44.48 -43.02
CA ARG A 15 4.34 43.03 -42.96
C ARG A 15 4.41 42.51 -41.53
N VAL A 16 4.90 43.32 -40.59
CA VAL A 16 5.02 42.93 -39.18
C VAL A 16 3.64 42.85 -38.54
N PHE A 17 2.75 43.81 -38.83
CA PHE A 17 1.37 43.76 -38.35
C PHE A 17 0.60 42.54 -38.88
N TYR A 18 0.85 42.12 -40.13
CA TYR A 18 0.19 40.96 -40.71
C TYR A 18 0.62 39.64 -40.05
N ILE A 19 1.91 39.49 -39.74
CA ILE A 19 2.42 38.30 -39.04
C ILE A 19 1.87 38.21 -37.61
N ILE A 20 1.85 39.34 -36.89
CA ILE A 20 1.29 39.39 -35.53
C ILE A 20 -0.20 39.03 -35.54
N ALA A 21 -0.97 39.54 -36.51
CA ALA A 21 -2.39 39.22 -36.65
C ALA A 21 -2.64 37.73 -36.93
N ILE A 22 -1.82 37.10 -37.78
CA ILE A 22 -1.93 35.66 -38.07
C ILE A 22 -1.58 34.83 -36.82
N CYS A 23 -0.51 35.18 -36.10
CA CYS A 23 -0.13 34.47 -34.88
C CYS A 23 -1.22 34.58 -33.79
N ALA A 24 -1.82 35.76 -33.63
CA ALA A 24 -2.93 35.96 -32.70
C ALA A 24 -4.17 35.13 -33.10
N ALA A 25 -4.51 35.10 -34.38
CA ALA A 25 -5.62 34.29 -34.89
C ALA A 25 -5.38 32.78 -34.70
N LEU A 26 -4.15 32.30 -34.91
CA LEU A 26 -3.78 30.90 -34.66
C LEU A 26 -3.80 30.54 -33.18
N LEU A 27 -3.36 31.43 -32.29
CA LEU A 27 -3.45 31.20 -30.84
C LEU A 27 -4.91 31.16 -30.36
N ILE A 28 -5.77 32.02 -30.90
CA ILE A 28 -7.21 32.00 -30.60
C ILE A 28 -7.86 30.73 -31.17
N ALA A 29 -7.48 30.30 -32.38
CA ALA A 29 -7.97 29.05 -32.95
C ALA A 29 -7.53 27.83 -32.12
N LEU A 30 -6.27 27.79 -31.69
CA LEU A 30 -5.74 26.73 -30.83
C LEU A 30 -6.40 26.74 -29.45
N SER A 31 -6.66 27.92 -28.86
CA SER A 31 -7.38 28.00 -27.59
C SER A 31 -8.85 27.57 -27.74
N MET A 32 -9.50 27.92 -28.85
CA MET A 32 -10.87 27.49 -29.15
C MET A 32 -10.95 25.99 -29.46
N SER A 33 -9.94 25.40 -30.12
CA SER A 33 -9.82 23.95 -30.30
C SER A 33 -9.50 23.23 -29.00
N TYR A 34 -8.68 23.83 -28.12
CA TYR A 34 -8.42 23.32 -26.77
C TYR A 34 -9.69 23.35 -25.90
N LEU A 35 -10.50 24.41 -26.03
CA LEU A 35 -11.79 24.53 -25.35
C LEU A 35 -12.87 23.64 -25.96
N SER A 36 -12.85 23.39 -27.27
CA SER A 36 -13.77 22.45 -27.94
C SER A 36 -13.37 20.98 -27.75
N GLY A 37 -12.10 20.70 -27.45
CA GLY A 37 -11.62 19.40 -26.96
C GLY A 37 -12.03 19.13 -25.52
N LYS A 38 -12.27 20.18 -24.72
CA LYS A 38 -13.09 20.14 -23.52
C LYS A 38 -14.56 20.31 -23.89
N LYS A 39 -15.09 19.42 -24.73
CA LYS A 39 -16.50 19.06 -24.53
C LYS A 39 -16.59 18.66 -23.07
N THR A 40 -17.47 19.34 -22.36
CA THR A 40 -18.06 18.81 -21.14
C THR A 40 -18.43 17.36 -21.45
N GLU A 41 -17.59 16.42 -21.01
CA GLU A 41 -18.12 15.28 -20.32
C GLU A 41 -19.02 15.90 -19.25
N GLN A 42 -20.30 16.10 -19.60
CA GLN A 42 -21.35 15.82 -18.64
C GLN A 42 -20.90 14.53 -17.97
N PRO A 43 -20.78 14.47 -16.63
CA PRO A 43 -20.36 13.25 -15.97
C PRO A 43 -21.20 12.15 -16.61
N ALA A 44 -20.56 11.27 -17.39
CA ALA A 44 -21.24 10.12 -17.91
C ALA A 44 -21.88 9.53 -16.67
N HIS A 45 -23.21 9.54 -16.62
CA HIS A 45 -23.98 9.06 -15.48
C HIS A 45 -23.24 7.81 -15.02
N MET A 46 -22.52 7.89 -13.89
CA MET A 46 -21.67 6.79 -13.45
C MET A 46 -22.67 5.67 -13.24
N GLN A 47 -22.74 4.74 -14.20
CA GLN A 47 -23.47 3.50 -14.05
C GLN A 47 -22.67 2.77 -12.98
N GLY A 48 -23.12 3.03 -11.75
CA GLY A 48 -22.32 2.87 -10.55
C GLY A 48 -22.09 1.41 -10.25
N PHE A 49 -21.06 1.19 -9.44
CA PHE A 49 -20.91 -0.07 -8.75
C PHE A 49 -22.02 -0.17 -7.70
N ILE A 50 -22.74 -1.28 -7.70
CA ILE A 50 -23.81 -1.54 -6.74
C ILE A 50 -23.26 -2.52 -5.72
N VAL A 51 -23.36 -2.15 -4.44
CA VAL A 51 -23.09 -3.08 -3.34
C VAL A 51 -24.38 -3.82 -3.02
N GLU A 52 -24.35 -5.14 -3.14
CA GLU A 52 -25.48 -6.04 -2.86
C GLU A 52 -25.10 -7.01 -1.75
N ASN A 53 -26.11 -7.57 -1.06
CA ASN A 53 -25.95 -8.71 -0.15
C ASN A 53 -24.88 -8.52 0.93
N ALA A 54 -24.85 -7.35 1.57
CA ALA A 54 -23.99 -7.14 2.73
C ALA A 54 -24.51 -7.97 3.93
N LYS A 55 -23.69 -8.88 4.43
CA LYS A 55 -23.96 -9.72 5.60
C LYS A 55 -22.79 -9.67 6.56
N THR A 56 -23.09 -9.47 7.84
CA THR A 56 -22.11 -9.54 8.91
C THR A 56 -22.20 -10.91 9.59
N THR A 57 -21.07 -11.58 9.75
CA THR A 57 -20.95 -12.84 10.49
C THR A 57 -20.01 -12.65 11.68
N SER A 58 -20.48 -12.93 12.89
CA SER A 58 -19.68 -12.84 14.12
C SER A 58 -18.89 -14.13 14.33
N PHE A 59 -17.58 -14.02 14.57
CA PHE A 59 -16.71 -15.18 14.85
C PHE A 59 -16.28 -15.26 16.32
N SER A 60 -16.20 -14.12 17.03
CA SER A 60 -15.88 -14.01 18.47
C SER A 60 -16.38 -12.67 19.02
N PHE A 61 -16.28 -12.44 20.34
CA PHE A 61 -16.83 -11.26 21.03
C PHE A 61 -16.47 -9.90 20.39
N ASP A 62 -15.32 -9.79 19.72
CA ASP A 62 -14.85 -8.51 19.14
C ASP A 62 -14.46 -8.60 17.65
N ARG A 63 -14.77 -9.73 16.97
CA ARG A 63 -14.42 -9.92 15.54
C ARG A 63 -15.63 -10.27 14.70
N HIS A 64 -15.91 -9.39 13.76
CA HIS A 64 -16.96 -9.55 12.77
C HIS A 64 -16.36 -9.59 11.37
N VAL A 65 -16.95 -10.42 10.50
CA VAL A 65 -16.62 -10.46 9.08
C VAL A 65 -17.79 -9.87 8.31
N LEU A 66 -17.54 -8.78 7.59
CA LEU A 66 -18.50 -8.21 6.65
C LEU A 66 -18.24 -8.83 5.28
N GLU A 67 -19.18 -9.64 4.82
CA GLU A 67 -19.24 -10.16 3.45
C GLU A 67 -20.18 -9.29 2.63
N PHE A 68 -19.76 -8.88 1.44
CA PHE A 68 -20.61 -8.10 0.54
C PHE A 68 -20.31 -8.45 -0.91
N SER A 69 -21.25 -8.22 -1.82
CA SER A 69 -21.06 -8.38 -3.26
C SER A 69 -20.98 -7.01 -3.92
N VAL A 70 -20.06 -6.81 -4.84
CA VAL A 70 -20.00 -5.59 -5.67
C VAL A 70 -20.24 -5.98 -7.12
N PHE A 71 -21.21 -5.30 -7.74
CA PHE A 71 -21.59 -5.48 -9.12
C PHE A 71 -21.19 -4.25 -9.95
N ASN A 72 -20.41 -4.46 -11.01
CA ASN A 72 -20.09 -3.41 -11.96
C ASN A 72 -21.19 -3.33 -13.04
N ASN A 73 -22.07 -2.32 -12.95
CA ASN A 73 -23.07 -2.09 -13.98
C ASN A 73 -22.57 -1.17 -15.11
N GLY A 74 -21.31 -0.73 -15.05
CA GLY A 74 -20.67 0.09 -16.08
C GLY A 74 -20.11 -0.75 -17.23
N SER A 75 -19.90 -0.09 -18.37
CA SER A 75 -19.35 -0.69 -19.61
C SER A 75 -17.83 -0.85 -19.61
N VAL A 76 -17.12 -0.34 -18.58
CA VAL A 76 -15.65 -0.32 -18.52
C VAL A 76 -15.17 -1.10 -17.29
N PRO A 77 -14.17 -2.00 -17.43
CA PRO A 77 -13.52 -2.63 -16.28
C PRO A 77 -12.79 -1.57 -15.43
N GLY A 78 -12.95 -1.64 -14.11
CA GLY A 78 -12.33 -0.71 -13.18
C GLY A 78 -11.78 -1.42 -11.94
N ASN A 79 -10.72 -0.85 -11.36
CA ASN A 79 -10.28 -1.24 -10.03
C ASN A 79 -11.14 -0.51 -9.00
N CYS A 80 -11.74 -1.26 -8.09
CA CYS A 80 -12.62 -0.69 -7.08
C CYS A 80 -12.02 -0.77 -5.69
N THR A 81 -12.08 0.35 -4.99
CA THR A 81 -11.89 0.42 -3.55
C THR A 81 -13.24 0.73 -2.93
N ALA A 82 -13.73 -0.16 -2.08
CA ALA A 82 -14.90 0.12 -1.26
C ALA A 82 -14.42 0.79 0.03
N GLU A 83 -15.04 1.91 0.38
CA GLU A 83 -14.84 2.63 1.62
C GLU A 83 -16.05 2.32 2.52
N VAL A 84 -15.82 1.49 3.54
CA VAL A 84 -16.86 1.06 4.48
C VAL A 84 -16.83 2.03 5.65
N THR A 85 -17.93 2.76 5.86
CA THR A 85 -18.10 3.67 6.98
C THR A 85 -19.14 3.10 7.95
N LEU A 86 -18.79 3.10 9.24
CA LEU A 86 -19.68 2.65 10.30
C LEU A 86 -20.42 3.87 10.85
N ASP A 87 -21.72 3.97 10.55
CA ASP A 87 -22.56 5.02 11.11
C ASP A 87 -23.02 4.58 12.51
N GLY A 88 -22.44 5.17 13.56
CA GLY A 88 -22.89 4.97 14.94
C GLY A 88 -24.33 5.45 15.16
N LYS A 89 -25.04 4.88 16.15
CA LYS A 89 -26.39 5.35 16.52
C LYS A 89 -26.34 6.84 16.91
N ARG A 90 -27.43 7.58 16.64
CA ARG A 90 -27.59 8.99 17.05
C ARG A 90 -27.26 9.15 18.55
N GLY A 91 -26.15 9.82 18.85
CA GLY A 91 -25.73 10.14 20.21
C GLY A 91 -24.36 9.58 20.64
N GLN A 92 -23.73 8.71 19.85
CA GLN A 92 -22.34 8.30 20.05
C GLN A 92 -21.40 9.02 19.06
N SER A 93 -20.18 9.34 19.49
CA SER A 93 -19.15 9.91 18.61
C SER A 93 -18.82 8.91 17.49
N PRO A 94 -18.85 9.31 16.20
CA PRO A 94 -18.54 8.41 15.10
C PRO A 94 -17.10 7.86 15.25
N ILE A 95 -16.93 6.58 14.91
CA ILE A 95 -15.61 5.97 14.73
C ILE A 95 -14.93 6.75 13.59
N GLN A 96 -13.80 7.40 13.87
CA GLN A 96 -13.26 8.48 13.04
C GLN A 96 -12.53 8.03 11.77
N GLU A 97 -12.33 6.73 11.51
CA GLU A 97 -11.56 6.28 10.36
C GLU A 97 -12.30 5.25 9.49
N PRO A 98 -12.44 5.53 8.17
CA PRO A 98 -13.09 4.61 7.24
C PRO A 98 -12.20 3.40 6.93
N ILE A 99 -12.81 2.22 6.79
CA ILE A 99 -12.09 0.99 6.42
C ILE A 99 -12.08 0.85 4.90
N ASN A 100 -10.87 0.80 4.33
CA ASN A 100 -10.67 0.67 2.88
C ASN A 100 -10.52 -0.81 2.49
N VAL A 101 -11.41 -1.30 1.62
CA VAL A 101 -11.39 -2.67 1.10
C VAL A 101 -11.09 -2.65 -0.39
N LYS A 102 -9.96 -3.24 -0.80
CA LYS A 102 -9.58 -3.37 -2.22
C LYS A 102 -10.25 -4.60 -2.83
N LEU A 103 -11.02 -4.43 -3.90
CA LEU A 103 -11.78 -5.51 -4.56
C LEU A 103 -11.12 -6.02 -5.86
N GLY A 104 -10.04 -5.37 -6.29
CA GLY A 104 -9.37 -5.65 -7.57
C GLY A 104 -10.21 -5.20 -8.78
N VAL A 105 -9.85 -5.72 -9.96
CA VAL A 105 -10.50 -5.37 -11.23
C VAL A 105 -11.82 -6.13 -11.34
N ILE A 106 -12.92 -5.40 -11.53
CA ILE A 106 -14.24 -5.98 -11.81
C ILE A 106 -14.60 -5.66 -13.26
N ALA A 107 -14.72 -6.70 -14.10
CA ALA A 107 -15.14 -6.54 -15.48
C ALA A 107 -16.62 -6.10 -15.57
N PRO A 108 -17.04 -5.47 -16.69
CA PRO A 108 -18.43 -5.11 -16.93
C PRO A 108 -19.37 -6.30 -16.72
N MET A 109 -20.50 -6.07 -16.05
CA MET A 109 -21.51 -7.09 -15.72
C MET A 109 -20.98 -8.28 -14.89
N GLN A 110 -19.84 -8.14 -14.21
CA GLN A 110 -19.36 -9.15 -13.26
C GLN A 110 -19.67 -8.78 -11.82
N ARG A 111 -19.87 -9.82 -11.02
CA ARG A 111 -19.98 -9.76 -9.56
C ARG A 111 -18.66 -10.21 -8.94
N ARG A 112 -18.18 -9.47 -7.94
CA ARG A 112 -17.13 -9.95 -7.05
C ARG A 112 -17.63 -9.96 -5.62
N LEU A 113 -17.25 -11.01 -4.90
CA LEU A 113 -17.41 -11.10 -3.45
C LEU A 113 -16.25 -10.34 -2.79
N GLY A 114 -16.57 -9.40 -1.92
CA GLY A 114 -15.62 -8.75 -1.01
C GLY A 114 -15.78 -9.31 0.40
N ARG A 115 -14.66 -9.42 1.12
CA ARG A 115 -14.63 -9.72 2.55
C ARG A 115 -13.79 -8.69 3.27
N ALA A 116 -14.32 -8.15 4.36
CA ALA A 116 -13.61 -7.24 5.24
C ALA A 116 -13.69 -7.76 6.68
N LEU A 117 -12.55 -7.81 7.35
CA LEU A 117 -12.49 -8.02 8.79
C LEU A 117 -12.72 -6.68 9.48
N VAL A 118 -13.71 -6.63 10.35
CA VAL A 118 -14.10 -5.42 11.08
C VAL A 118 -14.18 -5.77 12.56
N SER A 119 -13.54 -4.97 13.41
CA SER A 119 -13.63 -5.10 14.86
C SER A 119 -14.45 -3.94 15.42
N PHE A 120 -15.52 -4.26 16.14
CA PHE A 120 -16.35 -3.29 16.86
C PHE A 120 -16.93 -3.95 18.12
N GLY A 121 -17.27 -3.14 19.13
CA GLY A 121 -17.93 -3.61 20.35
C GLY A 121 -19.39 -4.00 20.09
N ASN A 122 -20.02 -4.72 21.02
CA ASN A 122 -21.34 -5.40 20.92
C ASN A 122 -22.58 -4.53 20.59
N ASP A 123 -22.43 -3.31 20.08
CA ASP A 123 -23.54 -2.42 19.74
C ASP A 123 -24.06 -2.69 18.32
N GLU A 124 -25.38 -2.86 18.19
CA GLU A 124 -26.07 -3.01 16.91
C GLU A 124 -26.04 -1.71 16.08
N SER A 125 -24.92 -1.39 15.43
CA SER A 125 -24.81 -0.25 14.51
C SER A 125 -25.20 -0.61 13.07
N GLY A 126 -25.74 0.37 12.33
CA GLY A 126 -25.99 0.25 10.89
C GLY A 126 -24.73 0.51 10.07
N PHE A 127 -24.66 -0.07 8.87
CA PHE A 127 -23.51 0.05 7.97
C PHE A 127 -23.85 0.96 6.78
N ASN A 128 -22.90 1.82 6.40
CA ASN A 128 -23.00 2.60 5.17
C ASN A 128 -21.76 2.31 4.31
N ILE A 129 -21.97 1.72 3.13
CA ILE A 129 -20.89 1.34 2.24
C ILE A 129 -20.88 2.29 1.06
N SER A 130 -19.80 3.06 0.92
CA SER A 130 -19.54 3.86 -0.27
C SER A 130 -18.44 3.20 -1.10
N SER A 131 -18.43 3.37 -2.41
CA SER A 131 -17.36 2.82 -3.26
C SER A 131 -16.82 3.87 -4.21
N LYS A 132 -15.50 3.85 -4.41
CA LYS A 132 -14.79 4.69 -5.38
C LYS A 132 -13.95 3.79 -6.29
N CYS A 133 -14.14 3.93 -7.59
CA CYS A 133 -13.41 3.13 -8.58
C CYS A 133 -12.66 4.03 -9.57
N PHE A 134 -11.48 3.56 -10.00
CA PHE A 134 -10.59 4.28 -10.91
C PHE A 134 -10.38 3.50 -12.23
N PRO A 135 -10.21 4.19 -13.37
CA PRO A 135 -9.99 3.56 -14.68
C PRO A 135 -8.63 2.85 -14.81
N ALA A 136 -8.57 1.90 -15.75
CA ALA A 136 -7.51 0.90 -15.94
C ALA A 136 -6.19 1.43 -16.54
N ASP A 137 -6.10 2.69 -16.93
CA ASP A 137 -4.99 3.26 -17.69
C ASP A 137 -3.76 3.67 -16.84
N ARG A 138 -3.76 3.41 -15.52
CA ARG A 138 -2.61 3.63 -14.61
C ARG A 138 -1.92 2.33 -14.09
N GLN A 139 -1.86 1.28 -14.92
CA GLN A 139 -1.66 -0.09 -14.42
C GLN A 139 -0.23 -0.65 -14.32
N ARG A 140 0.81 -0.10 -14.96
CA ARG A 140 2.07 -0.86 -15.10
C ARG A 140 3.02 -0.89 -13.89
N ASP A 141 2.85 0.01 -12.92
CA ASP A 141 3.79 0.13 -11.78
C ASP A 141 3.30 -0.53 -10.48
N TYR A 142 2.05 -0.98 -10.38
CA TYR A 142 1.44 -1.38 -9.10
C TYR A 142 1.54 -2.87 -8.72
N ALA A 143 1.84 -3.77 -9.66
CA ALA A 143 1.81 -5.22 -9.40
C ALA A 143 3.00 -5.72 -8.55
N TYR A 144 4.14 -5.02 -8.56
CA TYR A 144 5.30 -5.31 -7.70
C TYR A 144 5.23 -4.60 -6.34
N LEU A 145 4.33 -3.64 -6.17
CA LEU A 145 4.32 -2.73 -5.01
C LEU A 145 3.36 -3.14 -3.89
N SER A 146 2.52 -4.18 -4.07
CA SER A 146 1.58 -4.62 -3.04
C SER A 146 2.15 -5.63 -2.04
N ALA A 147 3.33 -6.19 -2.28
CA ALA A 147 3.93 -7.18 -1.38
C ALA A 147 4.13 -6.57 0.01
N CYS A 148 4.72 -5.37 0.11
CA CYS A 148 4.94 -4.74 1.42
C CYS A 148 3.68 -4.38 2.19
N ASN A 149 2.48 -4.37 1.63
CA ASN A 149 1.28 -3.98 2.37
C ASN A 149 0.77 -5.07 3.33
N PHE A 150 1.19 -6.32 3.11
CA PHE A 150 0.84 -7.47 3.95
C PHE A 150 2.04 -8.05 4.69
N LEU A 151 3.24 -7.56 4.37
CA LEU A 151 4.48 -8.04 4.96
C LEU A 151 4.76 -7.36 6.30
N THR A 152 5.20 -8.15 7.26
CA THR A 152 5.73 -7.71 8.54
C THR A 152 7.02 -6.90 8.36
N PHE A 153 7.39 -6.13 9.39
CA PHE A 153 8.63 -5.34 9.40
C PHE A 153 9.87 -6.17 8.99
N GLY A 154 9.97 -7.42 9.43
CA GLY A 154 11.08 -8.33 9.10
C GLY A 154 11.20 -8.62 7.60
N GLU A 155 10.08 -8.90 6.94
CA GLU A 155 10.04 -9.18 5.50
C GLU A 155 10.40 -7.92 4.68
N CYS A 156 9.93 -6.75 5.13
CA CYS A 156 10.29 -5.49 4.48
C CYS A 156 11.81 -5.23 4.57
N VAL A 157 12.43 -5.42 5.73
CA VAL A 157 13.89 -5.26 5.92
C VAL A 157 14.69 -6.26 5.10
N THR A 158 14.23 -7.50 4.99
CA THR A 158 14.94 -8.55 4.23
C THR A 158 14.99 -8.22 2.73
N LEU A 159 13.95 -7.59 2.20
CA LEU A 159 13.89 -7.04 0.84
C LEU A 159 14.74 -5.77 0.62
N LEU A 160 15.31 -5.18 1.68
CA LEU A 160 16.20 -4.02 1.64
C LEU A 160 17.68 -4.41 1.64
N ARG A 161 18.05 -5.56 1.08
CA ARG A 161 19.46 -5.85 0.78
C ARG A 161 19.92 -4.95 -0.37
N ASN A 162 20.46 -3.78 -0.02
CA ASN A 162 20.97 -2.72 -0.91
C ASN A 162 19.91 -2.03 -1.80
N PRO A 163 18.85 -1.43 -1.24
CA PRO A 163 17.96 -0.59 -2.03
C PRO A 163 18.74 0.63 -2.52
N ASP A 164 18.57 0.99 -3.79
CA ASP A 164 18.89 2.36 -4.21
C ASP A 164 17.79 3.32 -3.71
N ALA A 165 18.09 4.61 -3.68
CA ALA A 165 17.14 5.63 -3.24
C ALA A 165 15.87 5.66 -4.12
N GLU A 166 15.97 5.28 -5.39
CA GLU A 166 14.83 5.26 -6.32
C GLU A 166 13.82 4.17 -5.91
N GLN A 167 14.30 2.99 -5.51
CA GLN A 167 13.48 1.90 -5.02
C GLN A 167 12.72 2.27 -3.75
N CYS A 168 13.33 3.04 -2.83
CA CYS A 168 12.63 3.52 -1.64
C CYS A 168 11.43 4.42 -2.00
N THR A 169 11.56 5.30 -3.00
CA THR A 169 10.49 6.24 -3.37
C THR A 169 9.22 5.57 -3.89
N LYS A 170 9.37 4.41 -4.53
CA LYS A 170 8.26 3.66 -5.13
C LYS A 170 7.39 2.96 -4.08
N ARG A 171 7.87 2.81 -2.84
CA ARG A 171 7.15 2.12 -1.76
C ARG A 171 6.06 2.98 -1.12
N GLU A 172 5.12 2.31 -0.46
CA GLU A 172 4.13 2.95 0.43
C GLU A 172 4.80 3.75 1.56
N PRO A 173 4.11 4.73 2.18
CA PRO A 173 4.73 5.70 3.09
C PRO A 173 5.56 5.07 4.22
N TRP A 174 5.06 3.98 4.84
CA TRP A 174 5.75 3.31 5.93
C TRP A 174 7.03 2.58 5.47
N GLY A 175 6.92 1.71 4.47
CA GLY A 175 8.05 0.99 3.88
C GLY A 175 9.08 1.93 3.24
N ARG A 176 8.62 3.08 2.71
CA ARG A 176 9.49 4.15 2.20
C ARG A 176 10.35 4.77 3.31
N ASN A 177 9.73 5.13 4.43
CA ASN A 177 10.45 5.75 5.55
C ASN A 177 11.44 4.78 6.17
N LEU A 178 11.06 3.51 6.38
CA LEU A 178 11.98 2.47 6.83
C LEU A 178 13.14 2.27 5.85
N CYS A 179 12.86 2.20 4.55
CA CYS A 179 13.88 2.07 3.50
C CYS A 179 14.90 3.20 3.55
N PHE A 180 14.43 4.46 3.63
CA PHE A 180 15.33 5.60 3.77
C PHE A 180 16.11 5.59 5.08
N ALA A 181 15.48 5.21 6.19
CA ALA A 181 16.13 5.13 7.49
C ALA A 181 17.31 4.15 7.45
N VAL A 182 17.08 2.95 6.89
CA VAL A 182 18.11 1.91 6.73
C VAL A 182 19.20 2.34 5.76
N LEU A 183 18.83 2.85 4.58
CA LEU A 183 19.78 3.25 3.54
C LEU A 183 20.70 4.40 4.00
N SER A 184 20.16 5.35 4.77
CA SER A 184 20.91 6.50 5.25
C SER A 184 21.55 6.30 6.63
N GLY A 185 21.15 5.28 7.38
CA GLY A 185 21.49 5.12 8.79
C GLY A 185 20.94 6.23 9.68
N ASN A 186 19.86 6.91 9.26
CA ASN A 186 19.27 8.05 9.96
C ASN A 186 17.88 7.69 10.51
N ASP A 187 17.77 7.62 11.83
CA ASP A 187 16.54 7.27 12.54
C ASP A 187 15.46 8.37 12.48
N ALA A 188 15.79 9.59 12.05
CA ALA A 188 14.81 10.66 11.87
C ALA A 188 13.68 10.27 10.89
N PHE A 189 13.98 9.42 9.89
CA PHE A 189 12.97 8.89 8.99
C PHE A 189 11.95 7.99 9.70
N CYS A 190 12.35 7.29 10.76
CA CYS A 190 11.44 6.50 11.60
C CYS A 190 10.41 7.38 12.32
N GLY A 191 10.71 8.65 12.59
CA GLY A 191 9.80 9.59 13.26
C GLY A 191 8.50 9.85 12.49
N SER A 192 8.49 9.60 11.18
CA SER A 192 7.31 9.75 10.32
C SER A 192 6.41 8.50 10.30
N ILE A 193 6.78 7.43 11.02
CA ILE A 193 5.95 6.22 11.15
C ILE A 193 4.91 6.46 12.25
N VAL A 194 3.63 6.38 11.87
CA VAL A 194 2.48 6.67 12.75
C VAL A 194 2.35 5.61 13.84
N GLN A 195 2.40 4.33 13.47
CA GLN A 195 2.26 3.23 14.41
C GLN A 195 3.45 3.16 15.37
N ARG A 196 3.17 3.18 16.67
CA ARG A 196 4.21 3.20 17.72
C ARG A 196 5.14 2.00 17.62
N GLN A 197 4.59 0.79 17.48
CA GLN A 197 5.38 -0.44 17.39
C GLN A 197 6.32 -0.42 16.18
N GLU A 198 5.82 -0.08 15.00
CA GLU A 198 6.63 -0.01 13.77
C GLU A 198 7.72 1.05 13.87
N ARG A 199 7.41 2.20 14.49
CA ARG A 199 8.40 3.25 14.76
C ARG A 199 9.51 2.75 15.67
N VAL A 200 9.18 2.06 16.76
CA VAL A 200 10.18 1.47 17.67
C VAL A 200 11.02 0.42 16.95
N ASN A 201 10.41 -0.46 16.14
CA ASN A 201 11.14 -1.44 15.34
C ASN A 201 12.13 -0.76 14.37
N CYS A 202 11.71 0.32 13.71
CA CYS A 202 12.56 1.09 12.81
C CYS A 202 13.76 1.70 13.55
N ILE A 203 13.52 2.36 14.69
CA ILE A 203 14.59 3.00 15.47
C ILE A 203 15.52 1.94 16.04
N SER A 204 15.00 0.85 16.62
CA SER A 204 15.83 -0.23 17.19
C SER A 204 16.75 -0.81 16.13
N TYR A 205 16.24 -1.06 14.93
CA TYR A 205 17.03 -1.59 13.83
C TYR A 205 18.11 -0.61 13.33
N VAL A 206 17.74 0.65 13.06
CA VAL A 206 18.67 1.67 12.52
C VAL A 206 19.75 2.03 13.54
N THR A 207 19.38 2.16 14.81
CA THR A 207 20.32 2.48 15.91
C THR A 207 21.06 1.26 16.44
N LYS A 208 20.71 0.04 16.00
CA LYS A 208 21.23 -1.24 16.49
C LYS A 208 21.08 -1.38 18.02
N ASN A 209 19.94 -0.93 18.54
CA ASN A 209 19.65 -0.99 19.97
C ASN A 209 18.37 -1.81 20.24
N PRO A 210 18.49 -3.10 20.61
CA PRO A 210 17.34 -3.94 20.90
C PRO A 210 16.65 -3.58 22.21
N SER A 211 17.30 -2.83 23.12
CA SER A 211 16.67 -2.45 24.40
C SER A 211 15.45 -1.54 24.21
N LEU A 212 15.35 -0.85 23.07
CA LEU A 212 14.18 -0.04 22.72
C LEU A 212 12.90 -0.88 22.59
N CYS A 213 13.01 -2.19 22.36
CA CYS A 213 11.85 -3.07 22.39
C CYS A 213 11.20 -3.14 23.79
N GLU A 214 11.95 -2.89 24.87
CA GLU A 214 11.42 -2.87 26.25
C GLU A 214 10.44 -1.72 26.50
N ASP A 215 10.52 -0.65 25.70
CA ASP A 215 9.64 0.53 25.78
C ASP A 215 8.23 0.27 25.23
N LEU A 216 7.96 -0.95 24.71
CA LEU A 216 6.64 -1.36 24.24
C LEU A 216 5.83 -1.98 25.38
N ASP A 217 4.69 -1.35 25.69
CA ASP A 217 3.85 -1.72 26.83
C ASP A 217 3.17 -3.09 26.66
N ILE A 218 2.90 -3.48 25.41
CA ILE A 218 2.21 -4.72 25.09
C ILE A 218 3.23 -5.83 24.84
N GLN A 219 3.16 -6.92 25.61
CA GLN A 219 4.09 -8.06 25.49
C GLN A 219 4.16 -8.62 24.07
N LEU A 220 3.01 -8.73 23.39
CA LEU A 220 2.93 -9.21 22.02
C LEU A 220 3.72 -8.32 21.05
N GLU A 221 3.69 -7.00 21.26
CA GLU A 221 4.41 -6.03 20.42
C GLU A 221 5.91 -6.11 20.66
N ARG A 222 6.31 -6.22 21.94
CA ARG A 222 7.70 -6.40 22.39
C ARG A 222 8.32 -7.66 21.82
N ASP A 223 7.62 -8.78 21.92
CA ASP A 223 8.06 -10.06 21.35
C ASP A 223 8.23 -9.97 19.83
N SER A 224 7.33 -9.26 19.13
CA SER A 224 7.49 -8.99 17.70
C SER A 224 8.68 -8.07 17.38
N CYS A 225 8.97 -7.08 18.23
CA CYS A 225 10.14 -6.21 18.08
C CYS A 225 11.44 -7.02 18.18
N TYR A 226 11.57 -7.85 19.22
CA TYR A 226 12.72 -8.74 19.39
C TYR A 226 12.84 -9.78 18.28
N GLN A 227 11.73 -10.37 17.84
CA GLN A 227 11.72 -11.31 16.71
C GLN A 227 12.30 -10.65 15.45
N ASN A 228 11.76 -9.49 15.07
CA ASN A 228 12.22 -8.75 13.89
C ASN A 228 13.70 -8.35 14.02
N TYR A 229 14.13 -7.89 15.19
CA TYR A 229 15.51 -7.51 15.42
C TYR A 229 16.44 -8.72 15.30
N GLY A 230 16.13 -9.82 16.00
CA GLY A 230 16.93 -11.05 16.01
C GLY A 230 17.07 -11.66 14.61
N ILE A 231 15.98 -11.74 13.84
CA ILE A 231 16.01 -12.26 12.46
C ILE A 231 16.93 -11.39 11.58
N ASN A 232 16.75 -10.08 11.60
CA ASN A 232 17.50 -9.17 10.72
C ASN A 232 18.98 -9.05 11.09
N THR A 233 19.31 -9.15 12.38
CA THR A 233 20.70 -9.09 12.87
C THR A 233 21.36 -10.47 12.96
N LYS A 234 20.59 -11.55 12.76
CA LYS A 234 20.99 -12.93 12.99
C LYS A 234 21.50 -13.20 14.40
N ASP A 235 20.94 -12.49 15.39
CA ASP A 235 21.30 -12.60 16.79
C ASP A 235 20.33 -13.51 17.57
N GLY A 236 20.79 -14.72 17.87
CA GLY A 236 20.02 -15.71 18.62
C GLY A 236 19.81 -15.35 20.10
N GLU A 237 20.67 -14.52 20.70
CA GLU A 237 20.50 -14.05 22.08
C GLU A 237 19.28 -13.14 22.18
N ILE A 238 19.04 -12.30 21.17
CA ILE A 238 17.83 -11.47 21.09
C ILE A 238 16.57 -12.31 20.95
N CYS A 239 16.59 -13.37 20.14
CA CYS A 239 15.46 -14.30 20.08
C CYS A 239 15.14 -14.94 21.44
N ASN A 240 16.14 -15.10 22.32
CA ASN A 240 15.93 -15.67 23.64
C ASN A 240 15.15 -14.77 24.60
N LEU A 241 15.10 -13.46 24.33
CA LEU A 241 14.32 -12.46 25.08
C LEU A 241 12.81 -12.52 24.79
N ILE A 242 12.41 -13.21 23.72
CA ILE A 242 11.01 -13.38 23.34
C ILE A 242 10.31 -14.30 24.34
N SER A 243 9.21 -13.82 24.93
CA SER A 243 8.45 -14.57 25.93
C SER A 243 7.50 -15.58 25.29
N ASP A 244 6.86 -15.20 24.18
CA ASP A 244 6.04 -16.11 23.39
C ASP A 244 6.89 -17.23 22.76
N LYS A 245 6.57 -18.48 23.12
CA LYS A 245 7.34 -19.65 22.69
C LYS A 245 7.30 -19.85 21.17
N SER A 246 6.18 -19.53 20.53
CA SER A 246 6.04 -19.68 19.07
C SER A 246 6.95 -18.68 18.35
N LYS A 247 6.84 -17.39 18.68
CA LYS A 247 7.68 -16.32 18.11
C LYS A 247 9.16 -16.56 18.37
N LYS A 248 9.52 -17.02 19.57
CA LYS A 248 10.90 -17.38 19.93
C LYS A 248 11.45 -18.47 19.01
N ASN A 249 10.72 -19.56 18.84
CA ASN A 249 11.13 -20.67 18.00
C ASN A 249 11.18 -20.28 16.51
N SER A 250 10.22 -19.46 16.04
CA SER A 250 10.23 -18.88 14.70
C SER A 250 11.49 -18.03 14.46
N CYS A 251 11.82 -17.14 15.40
CA CYS A 251 13.03 -16.32 15.37
C CYS A 251 14.31 -17.18 15.28
N LEU A 252 14.46 -18.15 16.19
CA LEU A 252 15.63 -19.06 16.21
C LEU A 252 15.73 -19.91 14.93
N GLY A 253 14.60 -20.38 14.41
CA GLY A 253 14.54 -21.17 13.17
C GLY A 253 15.00 -20.37 11.96
N ALA A 254 14.52 -19.13 11.83
CA ALA A 254 14.93 -18.21 10.77
C ALA A 254 16.45 -17.89 10.83
N ILE A 255 17.01 -17.69 12.03
CA ILE A 255 18.46 -17.44 12.19
C ILE A 255 19.30 -18.67 11.86
N ALA A 256 18.89 -19.84 12.35
CA ALA A 256 19.64 -21.08 12.15
C ALA A 256 19.68 -21.52 10.68
N LEU A 257 18.80 -20.95 9.83
CA LEU A 257 18.54 -21.40 8.46
C LEU A 257 18.32 -22.92 8.41
N ASN A 258 17.82 -23.49 9.50
CA ASN A 258 17.70 -24.92 9.72
C ASN A 258 16.22 -25.26 9.82
N PRO A 259 15.61 -25.83 8.78
CA PRO A 259 14.20 -26.21 8.79
C PRO A 259 13.83 -27.18 9.92
N ASP A 260 14.80 -27.92 10.44
CA ASP A 260 14.55 -28.85 11.55
C ASP A 260 14.30 -28.13 12.88
N ALA A 261 14.75 -26.88 13.01
CA ALA A 261 14.39 -26.02 14.15
C ALA A 261 12.88 -25.72 14.17
N CYS A 262 12.19 -25.79 13.02
CA CYS A 262 10.75 -25.58 12.93
C CYS A 262 9.91 -26.79 13.38
N LYS A 263 10.50 -27.97 13.62
CA LYS A 263 9.75 -29.22 13.93
C LYS A 263 8.93 -29.16 15.22
N GLY A 264 9.30 -28.29 16.17
CA GLY A 264 8.64 -28.17 17.48
C GLY A 264 7.52 -27.11 17.54
N LEU A 265 7.18 -26.50 16.41
CA LEU A 265 6.13 -25.49 16.27
C LEU A 265 4.77 -26.15 16.01
N ASN A 266 3.68 -25.42 16.24
CA ASN A 266 2.37 -25.83 15.70
C ASN A 266 2.39 -25.72 14.16
N GLU A 267 1.38 -26.27 13.49
CA GLU A 267 1.43 -26.40 12.02
C GLU A 267 1.53 -25.02 11.33
N ASP A 268 0.74 -24.03 11.75
CA ASP A 268 0.74 -22.68 11.18
C ASP A 268 2.12 -22.01 11.35
N ASP A 269 2.70 -22.07 12.55
CA ASP A 269 3.99 -21.47 12.86
C ASP A 269 5.16 -22.21 12.19
N LYS A 270 5.03 -23.53 12.05
CA LYS A 270 5.98 -24.37 11.33
C LYS A 270 6.01 -24.01 9.86
N GLU A 271 4.85 -23.77 9.24
CA GLU A 271 4.79 -23.31 7.85
C GLU A 271 5.48 -21.96 7.68
N LEU A 272 5.18 -20.98 8.55
CA LEU A 272 5.82 -19.67 8.55
C LEU A 272 7.34 -19.75 8.75
N CYS A 273 7.80 -20.60 9.67
CA CYS A 273 9.22 -20.81 9.94
C CYS A 273 9.94 -21.41 8.71
N ILE A 274 9.38 -22.43 8.08
CA ILE A 274 9.95 -23.05 6.87
C ILE A 274 9.94 -22.05 5.71
N PHE A 275 8.85 -21.29 5.54
CA PHE A 275 8.74 -20.24 4.52
C PHE A 275 9.82 -19.17 4.69
N SER A 276 10.01 -18.66 5.91
CA SER A 276 11.05 -17.66 6.23
C SER A 276 12.45 -18.16 5.90
N ILE A 277 12.73 -19.44 6.13
CA ILE A 277 14.01 -20.07 5.75
C ILE A 277 14.12 -20.21 4.23
N ALA A 278 13.05 -20.63 3.55
CA ALA A 278 13.00 -20.75 2.09
C ALA A 278 13.32 -19.41 1.42
N GLU A 279 12.71 -18.32 1.88
CA GLU A 279 12.97 -16.96 1.42
C GLU A 279 14.40 -16.52 1.72
N SER A 280 14.84 -16.67 2.98
CA SER A 280 16.18 -16.24 3.41
C SER A 280 17.32 -16.97 2.69
N THR A 281 17.09 -18.22 2.31
CA THR A 281 18.06 -19.07 1.57
C THR A 281 17.85 -19.08 0.07
N ASN A 282 16.79 -18.43 -0.43
CA ASN A 282 16.31 -18.53 -1.81
C ASN A 282 16.22 -19.99 -2.29
N ASN A 283 15.69 -20.87 -1.43
CA ASN A 283 15.62 -22.31 -1.68
C ASN A 283 14.15 -22.76 -1.84
N PRO A 284 13.61 -22.74 -3.07
CA PRO A 284 12.22 -23.14 -3.31
C PRO A 284 11.94 -24.62 -3.01
N GLY A 285 12.98 -25.47 -2.88
CA GLY A 285 12.83 -26.86 -2.46
C GLY A 285 12.30 -27.00 -1.03
N LEU A 286 12.50 -25.99 -0.18
CA LEU A 286 11.94 -25.98 1.17
C LEU A 286 10.40 -25.82 1.18
N CYS A 287 9.84 -25.19 0.14
CA CYS A 287 8.39 -25.07 -0.02
C CYS A 287 7.70 -26.43 -0.19
N GLU A 288 8.40 -27.48 -0.62
CA GLU A 288 7.84 -28.83 -0.79
C GLU A 288 7.49 -29.49 0.55
N ARG A 289 8.00 -28.94 1.66
CA ARG A 289 7.71 -29.41 3.02
C ARG A 289 6.46 -28.79 3.63
N LEU A 290 5.84 -27.82 2.94
CA LEU A 290 4.62 -27.12 3.37
C LEU A 290 3.38 -27.85 2.86
N ALA A 291 2.29 -27.86 3.62
CA ALA A 291 1.03 -28.44 3.15
C ALA A 291 0.47 -27.61 1.98
N ASN A 292 0.68 -26.29 2.01
CA ASN A 292 0.27 -25.33 0.98
C ASN A 292 1.43 -24.87 0.08
N SER A 293 2.20 -25.82 -0.48
CA SER A 293 3.41 -25.54 -1.27
C SER A 293 3.25 -24.62 -2.50
N LYS A 294 2.00 -24.39 -2.99
CA LYS A 294 1.74 -23.57 -4.18
C LYS A 294 2.00 -22.08 -3.94
N ASP A 295 1.60 -21.56 -2.79
CA ASP A 295 1.72 -20.13 -2.49
C ASP A 295 3.19 -19.77 -2.25
N CYS A 296 3.94 -20.62 -1.55
CA CYS A 296 5.37 -20.43 -1.30
C CYS A 296 6.22 -20.36 -2.59
N ARG A 297 5.90 -21.16 -3.62
CA ARG A 297 6.67 -21.16 -4.88
C ARG A 297 6.46 -19.89 -5.71
N LEU A 298 5.26 -19.30 -5.67
CA LEU A 298 4.93 -18.12 -6.47
C LEU A 298 5.67 -16.87 -5.99
N GLU A 299 6.00 -16.79 -4.71
CA GLU A 299 6.71 -15.64 -4.16
C GLU A 299 8.24 -15.70 -4.36
N LEU A 300 8.78 -16.90 -4.60
CA LEU A 300 10.22 -17.11 -4.81
C LEU A 300 10.63 -17.18 -6.30
N SER A 301 9.68 -17.06 -7.23
CA SER A 301 9.89 -17.14 -8.69
C SER A 301 9.86 -15.78 -9.37
#